data_AF-A0A2E7JB60-F1
#
_entry.id   AF-A0A2E7JB60-F1
#
_cell.length_a   1.000
_cell.length_b   1.000
_cell.length_c   1.000
_cell.angle_alpha   90.00
_cell.angle_beta   90.00
_cell.angle_gamma   90.00
#
_symmetry.space_group_name_H-M   'P 1'
#
loop_
_entity.id
_entity.type
_entity.pdbx_description
1 polymer ?
#
loop_
_entity_poly.entity_id
_entity_poly.type
_entity_poly.pdbx_seq_one_letter_code
_entity_poly.pdbx_strand_id
1 'polypeptide(L)' 'MLKLKVKPAAGLQVRHPDGRIIDANGETVPNESYYRRLIAAGDLIDLNAPAEKAPKKGAK' A
#
# COMPACT_ATOMS: atom_id res chain seq x y z
N MET A 1 9.97 10.62 11.42
CA MET A 1 9.25 9.35 11.16
C MET A 1 8.68 9.43 9.75
N LEU A 2 9.08 8.55 8.83
CA LEU A 2 8.58 8.55 7.46
C LEU A 2 7.15 7.99 7.43
N LYS A 3 6.28 8.60 6.62
CA LYS A 3 4.86 8.20 6.48
C LYS A 3 4.58 7.91 5.01
N LEU A 4 3.71 6.94 4.76
CA LEU A 4 3.17 6.61 3.44
C LEU A 4 1.69 6.98 3.42
N LYS A 5 1.20 7.46 2.30
CA LYS A 5 -0.24 7.62 2.10
C LYS A 5 -0.69 6.46 1.24
N VAL A 6 -1.54 5.59 1.77
CA VAL A 6 -1.92 4.35 1.10
C VAL A 6 -3.43 4.23 1.04
N LYS A 7 -3.95 3.53 0.03
CA LYS A 7 -5.33 3.07 -0.01
C LYS A 7 -5.41 1.58 -0.37
N PRO A 8 -6.43 0.85 0.07
CA PRO A 8 -6.73 -0.49 -0.44
C PRO A 8 -6.90 -0.47 -1.96
N ALA A 9 -6.48 -1.55 -2.62
CA ALA A 9 -6.87 -1.77 -4.00
C ALA A 9 -8.40 -1.91 -4.11
N ALA A 10 -8.94 -1.61 -5.29
CA ALA A 10 -10.37 -1.60 -5.50
C ALA A 10 -10.99 -2.98 -5.20
N GLY A 11 -12.01 -3.00 -4.35
CA GLY A 11 -12.70 -4.22 -3.92
C GLY A 11 -11.98 -5.02 -2.82
N LEU A 12 -10.83 -4.55 -2.33
CA LEU A 12 -10.14 -5.15 -1.18
C LEU A 12 -10.40 -4.37 0.10
N GLN A 13 -10.41 -5.10 1.22
CA GLN A 13 -10.44 -4.54 2.56
C GLN A 13 -9.16 -4.97 3.28
N VAL A 14 -8.25 -4.03 3.50
CA VAL A 14 -6.99 -4.28 4.18
C VAL A 14 -7.10 -3.81 5.63
N ARG A 15 -6.64 -4.64 6.55
CA ARG A 15 -6.61 -4.30 7.98
C ARG A 15 -5.23 -3.82 8.38
N HIS A 16 -5.19 -2.93 9.36
CA HIS A 16 -4.01 -2.61 10.12
C HIS A 16 -3.64 -3.77 11.06
N PRO A 17 -2.39 -3.78 11.58
CA PRO A 17 -1.97 -4.76 12.58
C PRO A 17 -2.79 -4.72 13.88
N ASP A 18 -3.40 -3.57 14.20
CA ASP A 18 -4.28 -3.39 15.36
C ASP A 18 -5.73 -3.86 15.12
N GLY A 19 -6.03 -4.35 13.91
CA GLY A 19 -7.35 -4.84 13.51
C GLY A 19 -8.27 -3.78 12.91
N ARG A 20 -7.89 -2.51 12.87
CA ARG A 20 -8.67 -1.45 12.19
C ARG A 20 -8.61 -1.64 10.68
N ILE A 21 -9.56 -1.07 9.94
CA ILE A 21 -9.59 -1.13 8.47
C ILE A 21 -8.96 0.15 7.91
N ILE A 22 -8.11 0.01 6.89
CA ILE A 22 -7.53 1.15 6.19
C ILE A 22 -8.62 1.85 5.37
N ASP A 23 -8.68 3.18 5.44
CA ASP A 23 -9.65 3.96 4.68
C ASP A 23 -9.57 3.71 3.16
N ALA A 24 -10.71 3.42 2.54
CA ALA A 24 -10.82 3.17 1.10
C ALA A 24 -10.43 4.39 0.25
N ASN A 25 -10.61 5.61 0.77
CA ASN A 25 -10.21 6.86 0.13
C ASN A 25 -8.70 7.16 0.31
N GLY A 26 -8.06 6.41 1.20
CA GLY A 26 -6.65 6.50 1.51
C GLY A 26 -6.37 7.19 2.83
N GLU A 27 -5.37 6.67 3.53
CA GLU A 27 -4.97 7.09 4.87
C GLU A 27 -3.44 7.20 4.97
N THR A 28 -2.96 7.98 5.93
CA THR A 28 -1.53 8.09 6.21
C THR A 28 -1.11 7.05 7.25
N VAL A 29 -0.23 6.14 6.85
CA VAL A 29 0.31 5.05 7.67
C VAL A 29 1.81 5.25 7.90
N PRO A 30 2.40 4.66 8.97
CA PRO A 30 3.84 4.69 9.14
C PRO A 30 4.54 3.89 8.03
N ASN A 31 5.71 4.36 7.57
CA ASN A 31 6.51 3.67 6.55
C ASN A 31 7.23 2.45 7.15
N GLU A 32 6.47 1.40 7.43
CA GLU A 32 6.93 0.14 8.00
C GLU A 32 6.91 -1.00 6.97
N SER A 33 7.72 -2.02 7.24
CA SER A 33 7.82 -3.22 6.40
C SER A 33 6.47 -3.91 6.15
N TYR A 34 5.52 -3.78 7.08
CA TYR A 34 4.16 -4.30 6.93
C TYR A 34 3.44 -3.71 5.72
N TYR A 35 3.30 -2.38 5.67
CA TYR A 35 2.61 -1.70 4.58
C TYR A 35 3.37 -1.82 3.25
N ARG A 36 4.70 -1.81 3.28
CA ARG A 36 5.53 -2.01 2.08
C ARG A 36 5.29 -3.39 1.43
N ARG A 37 5.10 -4.44 2.24
CA ARG A 37 4.77 -5.79 1.72
C ARG A 37 3.40 -5.83 1.08
N LEU A 38 2.40 -5.20 1.68
CA LEU A 38 1.05 -5.11 1.12
C LEU A 38 1.02 -4.30 -0.18
N ILE A 39 1.83 -3.24 -0.26
CA ILE A 39 2.01 -2.49 -1.51
C ILE A 39 2.65 -3.37 -2.58
N ALA A 40 3.71 -4.12 -2.24
CA ALA A 40 4.37 -5.03 -3.16
C ALA A 40 3.46 -6.21 -3.61
N ALA A 41 2.55 -6.66 -2.74
CA ALA A 41 1.56 -7.69 -3.05
C ALA A 41 0.41 -7.16 -3.93
N GLY A 42 0.22 -5.83 -4.00
CA GLY A 42 -0.88 -5.20 -4.72
C GLY A 42 -2.16 -5.03 -3.89
N ASP A 43 -2.12 -5.32 -2.59
CA ASP A 43 -3.25 -5.11 -1.67
C ASP A 43 -3.43 -3.62 -1.33
N LEU A 44 -2.31 -2.90 -1.24
CA LEU A 44 -2.26 -1.45 -1.01
C LEU A 44 -1.65 -0.71 -2.18
N ILE A 45 -2.13 0.51 -2.41
CA ILE A 45 -1.63 1.43 -3.42
C ILE A 45 -1.05 2.63 -2.70
N ASP A 46 0.24 2.90 -2.91
CA ASP A 46 0.89 4.13 -2.44
C ASP A 46 0.45 5.33 -3.30
N LEU A 47 -0.15 6.31 -2.63
CA LEU A 47 -0.64 7.57 -3.23
C LEU A 47 0.42 8.67 -3.23
N ASN A 48 1.49 8.54 -2.44
CA ASN A 48 2.58 9.52 -2.36
C ASN A 48 3.78 9.11 -3.20
N ALA A 49 3.93 7.82 -3.53
CA ALA A 49 4.98 7.40 -4.43
C ALA A 49 4.80 8.10 -5.79
N PRO A 50 5.84 8.78 -6.33
CA PRO A 50 5.83 9.10 -7.74
C PRO A 50 5.59 7.79 -8.48
N ALA A 51 4.74 7.77 -9.50
CA ALA A 51 4.29 6.56 -10.21
C ALA A 51 5.49 5.74 -10.74
N GLU A 52 6.13 4.99 -9.85
CA GLU A 52 7.31 4.22 -10.16
C GLU A 52 6.77 2.91 -10.68
N LYS A 53 6.71 2.91 -12.01
CA LYS A 53 6.35 1.82 -12.90
C LYS A 53 6.49 0.50 -12.18
N ALA A 54 5.35 -0.17 -11.98
CA ALA A 54 5.29 -1.58 -11.63
C ALA A 54 6.43 -2.30 -12.36
N PRO A 55 7.28 -3.08 -11.67
CA PRO A 55 8.25 -3.89 -12.39
C PRO A 55 7.43 -4.79 -13.30
N LYS A 56 7.49 -4.51 -14.61
CA LYS A 56 7.09 -5.48 -15.62
C LYS A 56 7.96 -6.69 -15.32
N LYS A 57 7.37 -7.70 -14.69
CA LYS A 57 7.97 -9.03 -14.61
C LYS A 57 8.13 -9.48 -16.06
N GLY A 58 9.34 -9.31 -16.58
CA GLY A 58 9.71 -9.63 -17.95
C GLY A 58 11.16 -10.08 -17.99
N ALA A 59 11.37 -11.18 -18.72
CA ALA A 59 12.62 -11.86 -19.06
C ALA A 59 13.23 -12.70 -17.91
N LYS A 60 13.43 -14.00 -18.07
CA LYS A 60 13.74 -14.80 -19.27
C LYS A 60 13.21 -16.23 -19.09
#